data_AF-A0A099S4T9-F1
#
_entry.id   AF-A0A099S4T9-F1
#
_cell.length_a   1.000
_cell.length_b   1.000
_cell.length_c   1.000
_cell.angle_alpha   90.00
_cell.angle_beta   90.00
_cell.angle_gamma   90.00
#
_symmetry.space_group_name_H-M   'P 1'
#
loop_
_entity.id
_entity.type
_entity.pdbx_description
1 polymer ?
#
loop_
_entity_poly.entity_id
_entity_poly.type
_entity_poly.pdbx_seq_one_letter_code
_entity_poly.pdbx_strand_id
1 'polypeptide(L)' 'MANAAFKSLVEGFNAQIKSMNENNLKVFDADNPEFFITGIEYSQDEDKLIFKTAEDPTELERLDELRRAE' A
#
# COMPACT_ATOMS: atom_id res chain seq x y z
N MET A 1 -12.66 4.23 21.65
CA MET A 1 -13.17 4.97 20.47
C MET A 1 -12.00 5.72 19.86
N ALA A 2 -11.61 5.41 18.62
CA ALA A 2 -10.60 6.20 17.93
C ALA A 2 -11.12 7.64 17.78
N ASN A 3 -10.26 8.62 18.11
CA ASN A 3 -10.59 10.05 18.03
C ASN A 3 -11.14 10.38 16.64
N ALA A 4 -12.24 11.13 16.55
CA ALA A 4 -12.86 11.52 15.28
C ALA A 4 -11.86 12.20 14.33
N ALA A 5 -10.95 13.02 14.85
CA ALA A 5 -9.88 13.63 14.07
C ALA A 5 -8.95 12.59 13.44
N PHE A 6 -8.56 11.57 14.23
CA PHE A 6 -7.71 10.48 13.74
C PHE A 6 -8.42 9.64 12.67
N LYS A 7 -9.70 9.32 12.88
CA LYS A 7 -10.51 8.63 11.87
C LYS A 7 -10.53 9.40 10.54
N SER A 8 -10.78 10.71 10.58
CA SER A 8 -10.78 11.55 9.38
C SER A 8 -9.41 11.61 8.70
N LEU A 9 -8.30 11.59 9.45
CA LEU A 9 -6.95 11.50 8.86
C LEU A 9 -6.74 10.18 8.12
N VAL A 10 -7.12 9.05 8.72
CA VAL A 10 -7.01 7.72 8.09
C VAL A 10 -7.86 7.65 6.81
N GLU A 11 -9.08 8.18 6.84
CA GLU A 11 -9.93 8.28 5.65
C GLU A 11 -9.28 9.16 4.55
N GLY A 12 -8.68 10.29 4.95
CA GLY A 12 -7.98 11.18 4.03
C GLY A 12 -6.76 10.54 3.36
N PHE A 13 -5.94 9.81 4.12
CA PHE A 13 -4.81 9.06 3.57
C PHE A 13 -5.28 7.99 2.58
N ASN A 14 -6.33 7.23 2.91
CA ASN A 14 -6.89 6.24 2.00
C ASN A 14 -7.43 6.86 0.70
N ALA A 15 -8.05 8.04 0.76
CA ALA A 15 -8.49 8.74 -0.44
C ALA A 15 -7.32 9.15 -1.35
N GLN A 16 -6.20 9.62 -0.75
CA GLN A 16 -4.99 9.97 -1.51
C GLN A 16 -4.33 8.75 -2.13
N ILE A 17 -4.16 7.66 -1.36
CA ILE A 17 -3.58 6.40 -1.85
C ILE A 17 -4.41 5.87 -3.03
N LYS A 18 -5.74 5.87 -2.91
CA LYS A 18 -6.63 5.46 -3.99
C LYS A 18 -6.40 6.31 -5.25
N SER A 19 -6.38 7.63 -5.12
CA SER A 19 -6.16 8.54 -6.24
C SER A 19 -4.79 8.30 -6.91
N MET A 20 -3.73 8.08 -6.12
CA MET A 20 -2.41 7.74 -6.66
C MET A 20 -2.42 6.43 -7.45
N ASN A 21 -3.02 5.38 -6.89
CA ASN A 21 -3.11 4.07 -7.55
C ASN A 21 -3.92 4.13 -8.85
N GLU A 22 -5.02 4.88 -8.89
CA GLU A 22 -5.82 5.12 -10.10
C GLU A 22 -5.04 5.87 -11.20
N ASN A 23 -4.02 6.63 -10.83
CA ASN A 23 -3.14 7.35 -11.76
C ASN A 23 -1.81 6.61 -12.01
N ASN A 24 -1.72 5.31 -11.70
CA ASN A 24 -0.51 4.48 -11.84
C ASN A 24 0.72 5.02 -11.07
N LEU A 25 0.51 5.79 -10.01
CA LEU A 25 1.55 6.28 -9.09
C LEU A 25 1.64 5.37 -7.85
N LYS A 26 1.77 4.06 -8.09
CA LYS A 26 1.78 3.05 -7.03
C LYS A 26 3.05 3.18 -6.17
N VAL A 27 2.89 3.03 -4.86
CA VAL A 27 4.00 3.00 -3.90
C VAL A 27 4.27 1.53 -3.54
N PHE A 28 5.44 1.04 -3.94
CA PHE A 28 5.85 -0.34 -3.71
C PHE A 28 6.64 -0.48 -2.41
N ASP A 29 6.56 -1.66 -1.80
CA ASP A 29 7.43 -2.04 -0.70
C ASP A 29 8.84 -2.28 -1.24
N ALA A 30 9.85 -1.63 -0.63
CA ALA A 30 11.24 -1.78 -1.07
C ALA A 30 11.78 -3.20 -0.81
N ASP A 31 11.32 -3.85 0.25
CA ASP A 31 11.75 -5.20 0.62
C ASP A 31 10.94 -6.28 -0.12
N ASN A 32 9.73 -5.96 -0.58
CA ASN A 32 8.84 -6.84 -1.31
C ASN A 32 8.26 -6.12 -2.56
N PRO A 33 9.08 -5.86 -3.59
CA PRO A 33 8.75 -4.98 -4.71
C PRO A 33 7.58 -5.45 -5.57
N GLU A 34 7.12 -6.69 -5.41
CA GLU A 34 5.91 -7.20 -6.04
C GLU A 34 4.61 -6.67 -5.39
N PHE A 35 4.69 -6.09 -4.20
CA PHE A 35 3.55 -5.54 -3.45
C PHE A 35 3.53 -4.01 -3.47
N PHE A 36 2.34 -3.44 -3.69
CA PHE A 36 2.10 -2.00 -3.55
C PHE A 36 1.03 -1.70 -2.50
N ILE A 37 1.11 -0.50 -1.91
CA ILE A 37 0.17 -0.04 -0.88
C ILE A 37 -1.18 0.29 -1.51
N THR A 38 -2.24 -0.34 -1.00
CA THR A 38 -3.64 -0.08 -1.39
C THR A 38 -4.40 0.77 -0.37
N GLY A 39 -3.88 0.87 0.86
CA GLY A 39 -4.45 1.68 1.90
C GLY A 39 -3.75 1.50 3.25
N ILE A 40 -4.29 2.16 4.26
CA ILE A 40 -3.91 2.01 5.66
C ILE A 40 -5.12 1.71 6.52
N GLU A 41 -4.90 0.94 7.58
CA GLU A 41 -5.86 0.76 8.66
C GLU A 41 -5.19 0.94 10.02
N TYR A 42 -6.00 1.29 11.02
CA TYR A 42 -5.54 1.34 12.40
C TYR A 42 -5.99 0.08 13.13
N SER A 43 -5.01 -0.70 13.61
CA SER A 43 -5.23 -1.82 14.52
C SER A 43 -5.27 -1.29 15.95
N GLN A 44 -6.43 -1.41 16.61
CA GLN A 44 -6.58 -1.04 18.02
C GLN A 44 -5.86 -2.02 18.95
N ASP A 45 -5.77 -3.29 18.56
CA ASP A 45 -5.15 -4.34 19.37
C ASP A 45 -3.63 -4.14 19.48
N GLU A 46 -3.02 -3.66 18.40
CA GLU A 46 -1.58 -3.41 18.33
C GLU A 46 -1.18 -1.95 18.57
N ASP A 47 -2.17 -1.05 18.63
CA ASP A 47 -2.00 0.42 18.62
C ASP A 47 -1.07 0.89 17.47
N LYS A 48 -1.32 0.37 16.27
CA LYS A 48 -0.46 0.60 15.08
C LYS A 48 -1.28 0.89 13.83
N LEU A 49 -0.66 1.64 12.92
CA LEU A 49 -1.09 1.69 11.53
C LEU A 49 -0.51 0.50 10.77
N ILE A 50 -1.38 -0.21 10.06
CA ILE A 50 -1.04 -1.36 9.23
C ILE A 50 -1.27 -0.96 7.78
N PHE A 51 -0.28 -1.20 6.92
CA PHE A 51 -0.43 -1.04 5.48
C PHE A 51 -1.20 -2.22 4.91
N LYS A 52 -2.17 -1.91 4.06
CA LYS A 52 -2.78 -2.90 3.18
C LYS A 52 -2.03 -2.89 1.88
N THR A 53 -1.68 -4.07 1.40
CA THR A 53 -0.95 -4.24 0.16
C THR A 53 -1.70 -5.15 -0.80
N ALA A 54 -1.36 -5.06 -2.08
CA ALA A 54 -1.77 -6.01 -3.10
C ALA A 54 -0.60 -6.26 -4.07
N GLU A 55 -0.61 -7.41 -4.72
CA GLU A 55 0.36 -7.73 -5.76
C GLU A 55 0.06 -6.95 -7.05
N ASP A 56 1.10 -6.52 -7.75
CA ASP A 56 0.99 -6.05 -9.13
C ASP A 56 1.53 -7.13 -10.09
N PRO A 57 0.67 -7.81 -10.85
CA PRO A 57 1.10 -8.85 -11.79
C PRO A 57 2.14 -8.35 -12.80
N THR A 58 2.04 -7.08 -13.21
CA THR A 58 2.96 -6.48 -14.18
C THR A 58 4.36 -6.33 -13.57
N GLU A 59 4.41 -5.89 -12.31
CA GLU A 59 5.68 -5.73 -11.60
C GLU A 59 6.29 -7.08 -11.24
N LEU A 60 5.44 -8.06 -10.87
CA LEU A 60 5.87 -9.43 -10.62
C LEU A 60 6.50 -10.06 -11.88
N GLU A 61 5.88 -9.90 -13.04
CA GLU A 61 6.44 -10.35 -14.32
C GLU A 61 7.79 -9.68 -14.61
N ARG A 62 7.88 -8.36 -14.43
CA ARG A 62 9.13 -7.60 -14.61
C ARG A 62 10.26 -8.09 -13.70
N LEU A 63 9.95 -8.38 -12.43
CA LEU A 63 10.93 -8.89 -11.46
C LEU A 63 11.39 -10.30 -11.82
N ASP A 64 10.49 -11.16 -12.28
CA ASP A 64 10.82 -12.51 -12.73
C ASP A 64 11.71 -12.51 -13.98
N GLU A 65 11.50 -11.58 -14.91
CA GLU A 65 12.39 -11.38 -16.05
C GLU A 65 13.81 -10.97 -15.62
N LEU A 66 13.92 -10.03 -14.68
CA LEU A 66 15.22 -9.59 -14.15
C LEU A 66 15.98 -10.74 -13.47
N ARG A 67 15.30 -11.54 -12.65
CA ARG A 67 15.91 -12.70 -11.97
C ARG A 67 16.40 -13.77 -12.93
N ARG A 68 15.79 -13.91 -14.11
CA ARG A 68 16.22 -14.87 -15.14
C ARG A 68 17.41 -14.37 -15.97
N ALA A 69 17.69 -13.07 -15.92
CA ALA A 69 18.77 -12.43 -16.65
C ALA A 69 20.11 -12.42 -15.86
N GLU A 70 20.09 -12.80 -14.58
CA GLU A 70 21.25 -12.96 -13.69
C GLU A 70 21.78 -14.41 -13.69
#